data_AF-A0A349DHP6-F1
#
_entry.id   AF-A0A349DHP6-F1
#
_cell.length_a   1.000
_cell.length_b   1.000
_cell.length_c   1.000
_cell.angle_alpha   90.00
_cell.angle_beta   90.00
_cell.angle_gamma   90.00
#
_symmetry.space_group_name_H-M   'P 1'
#
loop_
_entity.id
_entity.type
_entity.pdbx_description
1 polymer ?
#
loop_
_entity_poly.entity_id
_entity_poly.type
_entity_poly.pdbx_seq_one_letter_code
_entity_poly.pdbx_strand_id
1 'polypeptide(L)'
;MIGLGSRDGFLVKKKHKKSIFCYANEFSTSIFLIKLFTFYKIMKTVTYTLHISASPATVFAKFVNELNEWWPKAYTWSQDQLQEIRIDGQKDGLCTEIGPYGFRCDWGRVTEIIPYKSIGLKWQISPKREPIPDPAKASDIKVSFEQEGDATKVNFEHYNFELHGDEADNYREMMGSEYGWPYILNCLKTYCEK
;
A
#
# COMPACT_ATOMS: atom_id res chain seq x y z
N MET A 1 -55.34 -43.45 63.95
CA MET A 1 -54.64 -44.70 63.60
C MET A 1 -53.23 -44.35 63.16
N ILE A 2 -52.25 -44.78 63.96
CA ILE A 2 -50.94 -45.37 63.61
C ILE A 2 -50.37 -44.97 62.22
N GLY A 3 -49.18 -44.40 62.05
CA GLY A 3 -47.98 -44.60 62.86
C GLY A 3 -46.84 -43.59 62.67
N LEU A 4 -45.90 -43.73 63.59
CA LEU A 4 -44.68 -42.98 63.87
C LEU A 4 -43.52 -43.31 62.92
N GLY A 5 -42.54 -42.39 62.85
CA GLY A 5 -41.14 -42.65 62.40
C GLY A 5 -40.75 -41.77 61.22
N SER A 6 -40.21 -40.55 61.38
CA SER A 6 -38.90 -40.15 61.93
C SER A 6 -37.72 -40.67 61.09
N ARG A 7 -37.02 -39.77 60.37
CA ARG A 7 -35.64 -39.32 60.66
C ARG A 7 -34.89 -38.73 59.46
N ASP A 8 -34.22 -37.62 59.77
CA ASP A 8 -32.86 -37.24 59.38
C ASP A 8 -32.57 -36.89 57.90
N GLY A 9 -32.66 -35.58 57.61
CA GLY A 9 -32.00 -34.95 56.47
C GLY A 9 -30.50 -34.76 56.76
N PHE A 10 -29.67 -35.57 56.11
CA PHE A 10 -28.21 -35.46 56.12
C PHE A 10 -27.74 -34.68 54.89
N LEU A 11 -27.09 -33.53 55.12
CA LEU A 11 -26.52 -32.68 54.08
C LEU A 11 -25.16 -33.24 53.63
N VAL A 12 -25.07 -33.79 52.42
CA VAL A 12 -23.82 -34.30 51.82
C VAL A 12 -23.28 -33.29 50.79
N LYS A 13 -22.10 -32.73 51.08
CA LYS A 13 -21.23 -31.98 50.14
C LYS A 13 -20.43 -32.94 49.25
N LYS A 14 -20.20 -32.53 47.98
CA LYS A 14 -19.07 -32.83 47.03
C LYS A 14 -19.64 -33.08 45.62
N LYS A 15 -19.06 -32.65 44.48
CA LYS A 15 -17.70 -32.26 44.07
C LYS A 15 -17.84 -31.55 42.71
N HIS A 16 -17.20 -30.40 42.49
CA HIS A 16 -17.05 -29.83 41.15
C HIS A 16 -16.01 -30.63 40.34
N LYS A 17 -16.42 -31.23 39.22
CA LYS A 17 -15.53 -31.74 38.16
C LYS A 17 -14.97 -30.54 37.39
N LYS A 18 -13.65 -30.35 37.40
CA LYS A 18 -12.96 -29.48 36.43
C LYS A 18 -12.91 -30.21 35.09
N SER A 19 -13.54 -29.62 34.07
CA SER A 19 -13.39 -30.05 32.68
C SER A 19 -12.01 -29.63 32.19
N ILE A 20 -11.21 -30.58 31.74
CA ILE A 20 -10.00 -30.37 30.96
C ILE A 20 -10.36 -30.88 29.57
N PHE A 21 -10.70 -30.00 28.63
CA PHE A 21 -10.61 -30.25 27.20
C PHE A 21 -10.77 -28.93 26.43
N CYS A 22 -10.03 -28.82 25.32
CA CYS A 22 -10.01 -27.78 24.30
C CYS A 22 -9.15 -26.53 24.58
N TYR A 23 -7.85 -26.65 24.32
CA TYR A 23 -6.95 -25.53 23.93
C TYR A 23 -6.11 -25.97 22.72
N ALA A 24 -6.77 -26.28 21.59
CA ALA A 24 -6.06 -26.64 20.36
C ALA A 24 -6.65 -26.05 19.08
N ASN A 25 -7.63 -25.12 19.17
CA ASN A 25 -8.34 -24.64 17.98
C ASN A 25 -8.28 -23.12 17.72
N GLU A 26 -7.77 -22.30 18.65
CA GLU A 26 -7.75 -20.84 18.46
C GLU A 26 -6.51 -20.32 17.67
N PHE A 27 -5.38 -21.03 17.74
CA PHE A 27 -4.17 -20.65 16.98
C PHE A 27 -4.32 -20.89 15.47
N SER A 28 -5.09 -21.91 15.08
CA SER A 28 -5.27 -22.29 13.67
C SER A 28 -6.11 -21.26 12.91
N THR A 29 -7.19 -20.75 13.53
CA THR A 29 -8.08 -19.75 12.92
C THR A 29 -7.37 -18.41 12.72
N SER A 30 -6.53 -17.99 13.67
CA SER A 30 -5.74 -16.74 13.57
C SER A 30 -4.71 -16.81 12.44
N ILE A 31 -3.96 -17.91 12.33
CA ILE A 31 -2.99 -18.10 11.24
C ILE A 31 -3.71 -18.18 9.88
N PHE A 32 -4.86 -18.86 9.81
CA PHE A 32 -5.68 -18.92 8.60
C PHE A 32 -6.19 -17.55 8.17
N LEU A 33 -6.71 -16.75 9.10
CA LEU A 33 -7.18 -15.38 8.84
C LEU A 33 -6.05 -14.44 8.42
N ILE A 34 -4.88 -14.54 9.07
CA ILE A 34 -3.69 -13.77 8.67
C ILE A 34 -3.24 -14.16 7.26
N LYS A 35 -3.21 -15.46 6.94
CA LYS A 35 -2.89 -15.94 5.59
C LYS A 35 -3.92 -15.48 4.56
N LEU A 36 -5.21 -15.55 4.89
CA LEU A 36 -6.29 -15.10 4.01
C LEU A 36 -6.24 -13.60 3.77
N PHE A 37 -6.01 -12.79 4.81
CA PHE A 37 -5.87 -11.33 4.70
C PHE A 37 -4.62 -10.94 3.92
N THR A 38 -3.50 -11.62 4.17
CA THR A 38 -2.26 -11.42 3.41
C THR A 38 -2.46 -11.79 1.95
N PHE A 39 -3.09 -12.93 1.67
CA PHE A 39 -3.42 -13.37 0.32
C PHE A 39 -4.37 -12.40 -0.39
N TYR A 40 -5.41 -11.94 0.31
CA TYR A 40 -6.34 -10.92 -0.19
C TYR A 40 -5.62 -9.61 -0.53
N LYS A 41 -4.75 -9.13 0.35
CA LYS A 41 -3.92 -7.95 0.10
C LYS A 41 -3.02 -8.15 -1.11
N ILE A 42 -2.34 -9.29 -1.22
CA ILE A 42 -1.49 -9.61 -2.38
C ILE A 42 -2.31 -9.62 -3.67
N MET A 43 -3.50 -10.21 -3.67
CA MET A 43 -4.37 -10.26 -4.85
C MET A 43 -4.86 -8.87 -5.29
N LYS A 44 -5.04 -7.93 -4.37
CA LYS A 44 -5.55 -6.57 -4.66
C LYS A 44 -4.44 -5.53 -4.87
N THR A 45 -3.18 -5.95 -4.85
CA THR A 45 -2.02 -5.07 -5.04
C THR A 45 -1.47 -5.19 -6.46
N VAL A 46 -1.14 -4.07 -7.09
CA VAL A 46 -0.29 -4.05 -8.28
C VAL A 46 1.16 -4.03 -7.81
N THR A 47 1.93 -5.05 -8.15
CA THR A 47 3.37 -5.11 -7.86
C THR A 47 4.16 -5.04 -9.16
N TYR A 48 5.29 -4.35 -9.11
CA TYR A 48 6.24 -4.32 -10.22
C TYR A 48 7.67 -4.29 -9.66
N THR A 49 8.55 -5.09 -10.23
CA THR A 49 9.97 -5.13 -9.87
C THR A 49 10.79 -4.78 -11.08
N LEU A 50 11.75 -3.87 -10.91
CA LEU A 50 12.70 -3.51 -11.94
C LEU A 50 14.12 -3.49 -11.38
N HIS A 51 15.06 -3.85 -12.24
CA HIS A 51 16.50 -3.82 -11.95
C HIS A 51 17.11 -2.68 -12.75
N ILE A 52 17.82 -1.78 -12.06
CA ILE A 52 18.43 -0.57 -12.61
C ILE A 52 19.93 -0.62 -12.33
N SER A 53 20.76 -0.45 -13.37
CA SER A 53 22.23 -0.47 -13.28
C SER A 53 22.83 0.79 -12.65
N ALA A 54 22.40 1.12 -11.42
CA ALA A 54 22.91 2.22 -10.61
C ALA A 54 22.77 1.88 -9.11
N SER A 55 23.43 2.64 -8.23
CA SER A 55 23.34 2.44 -6.78
C SER A 55 21.95 2.84 -6.22
N PRO A 56 21.48 2.23 -5.10
CA PRO A 56 20.18 2.57 -4.52
C PRO A 56 20.05 4.04 -4.14
N ALA A 57 21.14 4.65 -3.66
CA ALA A 57 21.17 6.07 -3.36
C ALA A 57 20.94 6.94 -4.60
N THR A 58 21.56 6.57 -5.73
CA THR A 58 21.37 7.25 -7.02
C THR A 58 19.94 7.10 -7.52
N VAL A 59 19.41 5.87 -7.55
CA VAL A 59 18.06 5.61 -8.04
C VAL A 59 17.01 6.31 -7.16
N PHE A 60 17.16 6.27 -5.84
CA PHE A 60 16.29 6.98 -4.90
C PHE A 60 16.32 8.49 -5.14
N ALA A 61 17.52 9.08 -5.27
CA ALA A 61 17.67 10.51 -5.50
C ALA A 61 16.99 10.93 -6.82
N LYS A 62 17.18 10.16 -7.89
CA LYS A 62 16.51 10.41 -9.18
C LYS A 62 14.99 10.26 -9.07
N PHE A 63 14.51 9.23 -8.38
CA PHE A 63 13.08 9.00 -8.18
C PHE A 63 12.40 10.18 -7.47
N VAL A 64 12.98 10.66 -6.37
CA VAL A 64 12.36 11.70 -5.53
C VAL A 64 12.63 13.11 -6.06
N ASN A 65 13.90 13.41 -6.39
CA ASN A 65 14.35 14.79 -6.63
C ASN A 65 14.36 15.18 -8.11
N GLU A 66 14.34 14.21 -9.03
CA GLU A 66 14.43 14.44 -10.47
C GLU A 66 13.14 14.00 -11.20
N LEU A 67 12.01 13.98 -10.49
CA LEU A 67 10.71 13.52 -11.03
C LEU A 67 10.34 14.20 -12.35
N ASN A 68 10.62 15.50 -12.46
CA ASN A 68 10.37 16.29 -13.66
C ASN A 68 11.05 15.76 -14.93
N GLU A 69 12.19 15.09 -14.77
CA GLU A 69 13.03 14.65 -15.88
C GLU A 69 12.65 13.27 -16.41
N TRP A 70 12.07 12.40 -15.56
CA TRP A 70 11.77 11.02 -15.93
C TRP A 70 10.28 10.71 -16.00
N TRP A 71 9.41 11.47 -15.34
CA TRP A 71 7.97 11.21 -15.40
C TRP A 71 7.43 11.44 -16.82
N PRO A 72 6.58 10.56 -17.36
CA PRO A 72 6.06 10.75 -18.72
C PRO A 72 5.17 12.00 -18.79
N LYS A 73 5.55 12.99 -19.62
CA LYS A 73 4.77 14.23 -19.80
C LYS A 73 3.33 13.96 -20.24
N ALA A 74 3.09 12.96 -21.09
CA ALA A 74 1.73 12.60 -21.50
C ALA A 74 0.82 12.19 -20.31
N TYR A 75 1.40 11.84 -19.16
CA TYR A 75 0.68 11.38 -17.98
C TYR A 75 0.50 12.50 -16.93
N THR A 76 0.90 13.73 -17.23
CA THR A 76 0.60 14.92 -16.43
C THR A 76 -0.72 15.57 -16.89
N TRP A 77 -1.31 16.46 -16.09
CA TRP A 77 -2.48 17.24 -16.54
C TRP A 77 -2.07 18.28 -17.59
N SER A 78 -0.88 18.84 -17.46
CA SER A 78 -0.37 19.95 -18.28
C SER A 78 0.32 19.49 -19.57
N GLN A 79 0.69 18.21 -19.68
CA GLN A 79 1.35 17.61 -20.85
C GLN A 79 2.54 18.43 -21.35
N ASP A 80 2.53 18.87 -22.61
CA ASP A 80 3.59 19.69 -23.20
C ASP A 80 3.73 21.09 -22.57
N GLN A 81 2.72 21.53 -21.83
CA GLN A 81 2.73 22.80 -21.09
C GLN A 81 3.18 22.63 -19.62
N LEU A 82 3.61 21.42 -19.22
CA LEU A 82 4.14 21.16 -17.89
C LEU A 82 5.34 22.06 -17.59
N GLN A 83 5.28 22.78 -16.46
CA GLN A 83 6.39 23.59 -15.97
C GLN A 83 7.22 22.81 -14.94
N GLU A 84 6.56 22.09 -14.03
CA GLU A 84 7.22 21.32 -12.98
C GLU A 84 6.32 20.17 -12.50
N ILE A 85 6.89 18.99 -12.27
CA ILE A 85 6.28 17.95 -11.44
C ILE A 85 7.28 17.47 -10.40
N ARG A 86 6.86 17.38 -9.13
CA ARG A 86 7.76 17.07 -8.01
C ARG A 86 7.10 16.29 -6.89
N ILE A 87 7.95 15.63 -6.10
CA ILE A 87 7.63 15.11 -4.76
C ILE A 87 8.42 15.94 -3.76
N ASP A 88 7.74 16.56 -2.79
CA ASP A 88 8.41 17.13 -1.63
C ASP A 88 8.87 15.97 -0.72
N GLY A 89 10.17 15.68 -0.74
CA GLY A 89 10.82 14.52 -0.11
C GLY A 89 10.87 14.57 1.43
N GLN A 90 9.80 15.00 2.08
CA GLN A 90 9.63 15.02 3.53
C GLN A 90 8.34 14.32 3.90
N LYS A 91 8.23 13.82 5.14
CA LYS A 91 6.96 13.29 5.63
C LYS A 91 5.88 14.36 5.54
N ASP A 92 4.71 13.98 5.05
CA ASP A 92 3.57 14.86 4.76
C ASP A 92 3.83 15.87 3.63
N GLY A 93 4.95 15.80 2.93
CA GLY A 93 5.26 16.62 1.75
C GLY A 93 4.29 16.36 0.60
N LEU A 94 4.00 17.40 -0.18
CA LEU A 94 3.07 17.31 -1.31
C LEU A 94 3.73 16.73 -2.56
N CYS A 95 2.95 15.98 -3.31
CA CYS A 95 3.26 15.61 -4.66
C CYS A 95 2.49 16.54 -5.59
N THR A 96 3.20 17.40 -6.33
CA THR A 96 2.59 18.56 -7.01
C THR A 96 2.99 18.61 -8.47
N GLU A 97 2.04 19.02 -9.31
CA GLU A 97 2.24 19.45 -10.68
C GLU A 97 1.95 20.94 -10.82
N ILE A 98 2.80 21.67 -11.53
CA ILE A 98 2.64 23.07 -11.93
C ILE A 98 2.58 23.16 -13.46
N GLY A 99 1.53 23.80 -13.96
CA GLY A 99 1.28 24.03 -15.38
C GLY A 99 1.24 25.51 -15.76
N PRO A 100 0.73 25.84 -16.96
CA PRO A 100 0.72 27.20 -17.45
C PRO A 100 -0.26 28.08 -16.64
N TYR A 101 0.00 29.39 -16.64
CA TYR A 101 -0.86 30.41 -15.99
C TYR A 101 -1.13 30.17 -14.50
N GLY A 102 -0.19 29.52 -13.79
CA GLY A 102 -0.33 29.22 -12.36
C GLY A 102 -1.25 28.02 -12.06
N PHE A 103 -1.58 27.20 -13.07
CA PHE A 103 -2.24 25.92 -12.83
C PHE A 103 -1.43 25.08 -11.85
N ARG A 104 -2.10 24.52 -10.85
CA ARG A 104 -1.50 23.63 -9.86
C ARG A 104 -2.44 22.48 -9.55
N CYS A 105 -1.90 21.27 -9.51
CA CYS A 105 -2.60 20.08 -9.06
C CYS A 105 -1.73 19.33 -8.04
N ASP A 106 -2.25 19.14 -6.83
CA ASP A 106 -1.63 18.29 -5.81
C ASP A 106 -2.22 16.87 -5.98
N TRP A 107 -1.44 15.95 -6.55
CA TRP A 107 -1.88 14.62 -6.95
C TRP A 107 -1.61 13.54 -5.89
N GLY A 108 -0.88 13.89 -4.83
CA GLY A 108 -0.54 12.97 -3.76
C GLY A 108 0.18 13.64 -2.60
N ARG A 109 0.59 12.81 -1.64
CA ARG A 109 1.35 13.23 -0.45
C ARG A 109 2.28 12.12 0.02
N VAL A 110 3.45 12.46 0.52
CA VAL A 110 4.38 11.52 1.16
C VAL A 110 3.83 11.06 2.51
N THR A 111 3.69 9.75 2.69
CA THR A 111 3.24 9.13 3.94
C THR A 111 4.41 8.69 4.83
N GLU A 112 5.47 8.19 4.19
CA GLU A 112 6.71 7.78 4.83
C GLU A 112 7.89 8.02 3.89
N ILE A 113 9.05 8.33 4.47
CA ILE A 113 10.29 8.39 3.71
C ILE A 113 11.44 7.90 4.57
N ILE A 114 12.21 6.97 4.03
CA ILE A 114 13.45 6.47 4.61
C ILE A 114 14.53 6.72 3.55
N PRO A 115 15.40 7.73 3.74
CA PRO A 115 16.37 8.12 2.72
C PRO A 115 17.14 6.94 2.14
N TYR A 116 17.21 6.89 0.81
CA TYR A 116 17.91 5.87 0.01
C TYR A 116 17.38 4.44 0.16
N LYS A 117 16.25 4.23 0.86
CA LYS A 117 15.68 2.90 1.13
C LYS A 117 14.25 2.75 0.66
N SER A 118 13.38 3.70 0.99
CA SER A 118 11.97 3.61 0.61
C SER A 118 11.24 4.94 0.71
N ILE A 119 10.14 5.03 -0.05
CA ILE A 119 9.17 6.11 0.04
C ILE A 119 7.75 5.54 -0.10
N GLY A 120 6.83 6.07 0.70
CA GLY A 120 5.40 5.80 0.61
C GLY A 120 4.64 7.06 0.24
N LEU A 121 3.64 6.93 -0.64
CA LEU A 121 2.82 8.04 -1.13
C LEU A 121 1.33 7.69 -1.05
N LYS A 122 0.50 8.70 -0.81
CA LYS A 122 -0.92 8.66 -1.17
C LYS A 122 -1.07 8.96 -2.66
N TRP A 123 -1.85 8.12 -3.34
CA TRP A 123 -2.22 8.29 -4.74
C TRP A 123 -3.62 8.88 -4.83
N GLN A 124 -3.69 10.21 -4.79
CA GLN A 124 -4.94 10.98 -4.70
C GLN A 124 -5.56 11.27 -6.07
N ILE A 125 -5.54 10.27 -6.95
CA ILE A 125 -6.07 10.35 -8.31
C ILE A 125 -7.13 9.26 -8.48
N SER A 126 -8.37 9.67 -8.76
CA SER A 126 -9.48 8.74 -8.99
C SER A 126 -9.34 7.98 -10.32
N PRO A 127 -10.10 6.89 -10.53
CA PRO A 127 -10.15 6.18 -11.81
C PRO A 127 -10.54 7.07 -12.99
N LYS A 128 -11.28 8.16 -12.73
CA LYS A 128 -11.70 9.14 -13.74
C LYS A 128 -10.69 10.28 -13.91
N ARG A 129 -9.50 10.17 -13.31
CA ARG A 129 -8.44 11.19 -13.30
C ARG A 129 -8.89 12.50 -12.64
N GLU A 130 -9.71 12.39 -11.60
CA GLU A 130 -10.15 13.51 -10.78
C GLU A 130 -9.34 13.54 -9.47
N PRO A 131 -8.99 14.72 -8.94
CA PRO A 131 -8.33 14.82 -7.64
C PRO A 131 -9.21 14.26 -6.52
N ILE A 132 -8.60 13.55 -5.57
CA ILE A 132 -9.24 13.08 -4.34
C ILE A 132 -8.73 13.94 -3.18
N PRO A 133 -9.50 14.94 -2.68
CA PRO A 133 -9.00 15.87 -1.67
C PRO A 133 -8.70 15.21 -0.32
N ASP A 134 -9.46 14.18 0.05
CA ASP A 134 -9.30 13.45 1.32
C ASP A 134 -8.36 12.24 1.11
N PRO A 135 -7.12 12.25 1.66
CA PRO A 135 -6.18 11.17 1.47
C PRO A 135 -6.63 9.84 2.09
N ALA A 136 -7.59 9.84 3.02
CA ALA A 136 -8.15 8.61 3.58
C ALA A 136 -9.00 7.83 2.57
N LYS A 137 -9.40 8.46 1.46
CA LYS A 137 -10.15 7.86 0.35
C LYS A 137 -9.27 7.54 -0.86
N ALA A 138 -7.95 7.61 -0.69
CA ALA A 138 -6.99 7.40 -1.75
C ALA A 138 -6.15 6.15 -1.47
N SER A 139 -5.81 5.45 -2.56
CA SER A 139 -4.89 4.32 -2.55
C SER A 139 -3.48 4.74 -2.16
N ASP A 140 -2.63 3.74 -1.91
CA ASP A 140 -1.28 3.92 -1.41
C ASP A 140 -0.26 3.32 -2.36
N ILE A 141 0.87 4.01 -2.51
CA ILE A 141 2.04 3.54 -3.23
C ILE A 141 3.16 3.34 -2.24
N LYS A 142 3.93 2.26 -2.41
CA LYS A 142 5.20 2.05 -1.73
C LYS A 142 6.27 1.69 -2.74
N VAL A 143 7.44 2.29 -2.59
CA VAL A 143 8.62 2.00 -3.39
C VAL A 143 9.79 1.70 -2.46
N SER A 144 10.46 0.56 -2.63
CA SER A 144 11.73 0.24 -1.95
C SER A 144 12.87 0.11 -2.95
N PHE A 145 14.07 0.45 -2.48
CA PHE A 145 15.31 0.45 -3.25
C PHE A 145 16.32 -0.43 -2.52
N GLU A 146 16.63 -1.59 -3.09
CA GLU A 146 17.47 -2.62 -2.49
C GLU A 146 18.71 -2.86 -3.35
N GLN A 147 19.88 -2.94 -2.72
CA GLN A 147 21.10 -3.30 -3.42
C GLN A 147 21.03 -4.75 -3.90
N GLU A 148 21.33 -4.99 -5.17
CA GLU A 148 21.44 -6.33 -5.76
C GLU A 148 22.65 -6.39 -6.69
N GLY A 149 23.77 -6.95 -6.20
CA GLY A 149 25.05 -6.89 -6.93
C GLY A 149 25.49 -5.44 -7.14
N ASP A 150 25.79 -5.07 -8.38
CA ASP A 150 26.14 -3.69 -8.79
C ASP A 150 24.90 -2.88 -9.25
N ALA A 151 23.70 -3.43 -9.09
CA ALA A 151 22.44 -2.82 -9.49
C ALA A 151 21.52 -2.54 -8.30
N THR A 152 20.44 -1.80 -8.55
CA THR A 152 19.33 -1.63 -7.61
C THR A 152 18.14 -2.44 -8.06
N LYS A 153 17.62 -3.27 -7.16
CA LYS A 153 16.29 -3.83 -7.28
C LYS A 153 15.28 -2.85 -6.68
N VAL A 154 14.43 -2.31 -7.53
CA VAL A 154 13.31 -1.44 -7.11
C VAL A 154 12.06 -2.30 -7.01
N ASN A 155 11.44 -2.34 -5.83
CA ASN A 155 10.14 -2.96 -5.65
C ASN A 155 9.08 -1.87 -5.54
N PHE A 156 8.08 -1.95 -6.41
CA PHE A 156 6.95 -1.03 -6.45
C PHE A 156 5.67 -1.77 -6.08
N GLU A 157 4.87 -1.17 -5.21
CA GLU A 157 3.55 -1.65 -4.80
C GLU A 157 2.53 -0.51 -4.90
N HIS A 158 1.36 -0.77 -5.48
CA HIS A 158 0.18 0.10 -5.41
C HIS A 158 -1.00 -0.72 -4.87
N TYR A 159 -1.57 -0.31 -3.75
CA TYR A 159 -2.55 -1.09 -2.98
C TYR A 159 -3.63 -0.19 -2.38
N ASN A 160 -4.61 -0.78 -1.70
CA ASN A 160 -5.81 -0.11 -1.17
C ASN A 160 -6.69 0.51 -2.27
N PHE A 161 -6.83 -0.16 -3.42
CA PHE A 161 -7.65 0.33 -4.53
C PHE A 161 -9.14 0.40 -4.19
N GLU A 162 -9.63 -0.41 -3.25
CA GLU A 162 -11.02 -0.41 -2.78
C GLU A 162 -11.50 0.96 -2.26
N LEU A 163 -10.57 1.84 -1.90
CA LEU A 163 -10.86 3.22 -1.51
C LEU A 163 -11.37 4.08 -2.68
N HIS A 164 -11.15 3.65 -3.93
CA HIS A 164 -11.64 4.32 -5.14
C HIS A 164 -13.08 3.95 -5.53
N GLY A 165 -13.78 3.18 -4.69
CA GLY A 165 -15.19 2.81 -4.91
C GLY A 165 -15.37 1.75 -5.99
N ASP A 166 -16.50 1.81 -6.70
CA ASP A 166 -16.96 0.71 -7.57
C ASP A 166 -16.02 0.40 -8.75
N GLU A 167 -15.25 1.40 -9.21
CA GLU A 167 -14.28 1.26 -10.31
C GLU A 167 -12.88 0.80 -9.85
N ALA A 168 -12.71 0.45 -8.57
CA ALA A 168 -11.44 0.06 -7.97
C ALA A 168 -10.72 -1.06 -8.73
N ASP A 169 -11.46 -2.11 -9.11
CA ASP A 169 -10.86 -3.29 -9.76
C ASP A 169 -10.41 -2.99 -11.19
N ASN A 170 -11.23 -2.28 -11.96
CA ASN A 170 -10.88 -1.81 -13.29
C ASN A 170 -9.68 -0.85 -13.23
N TYR A 171 -9.65 0.05 -12.24
CA TYR A 171 -8.54 0.97 -12.06
C TYR A 171 -7.24 0.25 -11.71
N ARG A 172 -7.29 -0.75 -10.83
CA ARG A 172 -6.17 -1.63 -10.50
C ARG A 172 -5.62 -2.33 -11.73
N GLU A 173 -6.50 -2.90 -12.56
CA GLU A 173 -6.12 -3.58 -13.80
C GLU A 173 -5.47 -2.63 -14.81
N MET A 174 -6.05 -1.44 -15.00
CA MET A 174 -5.48 -0.40 -15.87
C MET A 174 -4.08 0.03 -15.38
N MET A 175 -3.92 0.31 -14.08
CA MET A 175 -2.63 0.70 -13.49
C MET A 175 -1.59 -0.44 -13.52
N GLY A 176 -2.02 -1.70 -13.57
CA GLY A 176 -1.15 -2.87 -13.73
C GLY A 176 -0.86 -3.25 -15.18
N SER A 177 -1.53 -2.63 -16.15
CA SER A 177 -1.36 -2.92 -17.59
C SER A 177 -0.03 -2.37 -18.13
N GLU A 178 0.31 -2.72 -19.37
CA GLU A 178 1.51 -2.19 -20.05
C GLU A 178 1.52 -0.65 -20.17
N TYR A 179 0.34 -0.01 -20.16
CA TYR A 179 0.19 1.45 -20.19
C TYR A 179 0.12 2.10 -18.79
N GLY A 180 0.25 1.30 -17.73
CA GLY A 180 0.20 1.76 -16.33
C GLY A 180 1.60 1.94 -15.73
N TRP A 181 1.77 1.43 -14.50
CA TRP A 181 3.04 1.45 -13.78
C TRP A 181 4.23 0.82 -14.52
N PRO A 182 4.08 -0.30 -15.26
CA PRO A 182 5.16 -0.84 -16.08
C PRO A 182 5.79 0.19 -17.02
N TYR A 183 4.99 0.96 -17.76
CA TYR A 183 5.50 2.02 -18.64
C TYR A 183 6.17 3.15 -17.86
N ILE A 184 5.50 3.66 -16.82
CA ILE A 184 5.99 4.77 -15.99
C ILE A 184 7.35 4.44 -15.37
N LEU A 185 7.50 3.25 -14.78
CA LEU A 185 8.73 2.83 -14.11
C LEU A 185 9.84 2.49 -15.12
N ASN A 186 9.49 2.09 -16.35
CA ASN A 186 10.48 1.94 -17.41
C ASN A 186 11.07 3.29 -17.87
N CYS A 187 10.31 4.40 -17.78
CA CYS A 187 10.85 5.75 -18.00
C CYS A 187 11.90 6.11 -16.94
N LEU A 188 11.65 5.81 -15.65
CA LEU A 188 12.65 5.95 -14.59
C LEU A 188 13.90 5.14 -14.90
N LYS A 189 13.75 3.85 -15.24
CA LYS A 189 14.89 2.98 -15.58
C LYS A 189 15.73 3.59 -16.69
N THR A 190 15.08 3.97 -17.79
CA THR A 190 15.72 4.59 -18.95
C THR A 190 16.45 5.89 -18.57
N TYR A 191 15.92 6.67 -17.63
CA TYR A 191 16.55 7.90 -17.16
C TYR A 191 17.76 7.64 -16.24
N CYS A 192 17.71 6.59 -15.41
CA CYS A 192 18.80 6.23 -14.52
C CYS A 192 19.99 5.59 -15.24
N GLU A 193 19.77 4.93 -16.38
CA GLU A 193 20.80 4.19 -17.14
C GLU A 193 21.39 4.97 -18.32
N LYS A 194 20.98 6.24 -18.49
CA LYS A 194 21.61 7.19 -19.42
C LYS A 194 22.84 7.84 -18.78
#